data_AF-A0A1S6JD83-F1
#
_entry.id   AF-A0A1S6JD83-F1
#
_cell.length_a   1.000
_cell.length_b   1.000
_cell.length_c   1.000
_cell.angle_alpha   90.00
_cell.angle_beta   90.00
_cell.angle_gamma   90.00
#
_symmetry.space_group_name_H-M   'P 1'
#
loop_
_entity.id
_entity.type
_entity.pdbx_description
1 polymer ?
#
loop_
_entity_poly.entity_id
_entity_poly.type
_entity_poly.pdbx_seq_one_letter_code
_entity_poly.pdbx_strand_id
1 'polypeptide(L)'
;MLLIEVFVPKGALSEEERQALAHRLVDTLMVEDDSHAIEIIEAQRAITQVLVHEPATWVLGRRPTADPADPPRYLVRVTVPASWRKEMSGYTVEIVTGVLAETERAAGRDPERVRREPDAVILVDGVSEGGIGIHGKAMSSLDLTELVSRPYRDHTASRPAPQPPRGRLIDPVCGMSVDLADSPLTLVHQGVLYGFCHGLCRRSFADEHGVPLGR
;
A
#
# COMPACT_ATOMS: atom_id res chain seq x y z
N MET A 1 2.45 -2.75 -0.29
CA MET A 1 1.91 -3.46 0.91
C MET A 1 2.32 -4.92 0.78
N LEU A 2 2.48 -5.68 1.86
CA LEU A 2 2.96 -7.07 1.73
C LEU A 2 1.87 -8.09 2.02
N LEU A 3 1.12 -7.87 3.09
CA LEU A 3 0.07 -8.79 3.53
C LEU A 3 -1.13 -8.01 4.05
N ILE A 4 -2.31 -8.40 3.61
CA ILE A 4 -3.59 -7.91 4.11
C ILE A 4 -4.36 -9.11 4.63
N GLU A 5 -4.54 -9.19 5.95
CA GLU A 5 -5.33 -10.24 6.60
C GLU A 5 -6.68 -9.63 7.00
N VAL A 6 -7.77 -10.23 6.56
CA VAL A 6 -9.12 -9.88 6.97
C VAL A 6 -9.66 -10.99 7.85
N PHE A 7 -9.98 -10.68 9.10
CA PHE A 7 -10.66 -11.58 10.00
C PHE A 7 -12.13 -11.18 10.08
N VAL A 8 -13.01 -12.13 9.78
CA VAL A 8 -14.46 -11.97 9.81
C VAL A 8 -15.08 -13.17 10.52
N PRO A 9 -16.13 -13.02 11.35
CA PRO A 9 -16.77 -14.13 12.03
C PRO A 9 -17.21 -15.22 11.07
N LYS A 10 -17.03 -16.47 11.50
CA LYS A 10 -17.35 -17.64 10.67
C LYS A 10 -18.81 -17.62 10.21
N GLY A 11 -19.02 -17.73 8.90
CA GLY A 11 -20.35 -17.76 8.30
C GLY A 11 -21.03 -16.39 8.20
N ALA A 12 -20.37 -15.30 8.61
CA ALA A 12 -20.92 -13.95 8.48
C ALA A 12 -20.89 -13.42 7.04
N LEU A 13 -20.03 -14.01 6.19
CA LEU A 13 -19.98 -13.76 4.74
C LEU A 13 -20.13 -15.08 3.98
N SER A 14 -20.70 -15.02 2.77
CA SER A 14 -20.68 -16.13 1.81
C SER A 14 -19.29 -16.30 1.19
N GLU A 15 -19.05 -17.41 0.48
CA GLU A 15 -17.80 -17.60 -0.25
C GLU A 15 -17.58 -16.55 -1.34
N GLU A 16 -18.64 -16.21 -2.06
CA GLU A 16 -18.64 -15.18 -3.09
C GLU A 16 -18.33 -13.81 -2.50
N GLU A 17 -18.91 -13.47 -1.34
CA GLU A 17 -18.64 -12.21 -0.63
C GLU A 17 -17.19 -12.14 -0.14
N ARG A 18 -16.62 -13.24 0.39
CA ARG A 18 -15.21 -13.30 0.81
C ARG A 18 -14.27 -13.10 -0.37
N GLN A 19 -14.53 -13.76 -1.50
CA GLN A 19 -13.74 -13.62 -2.73
C GLN A 19 -13.84 -12.20 -3.31
N ALA A 20 -15.05 -11.64 -3.36
CA ALA A 20 -15.27 -10.27 -3.83
C ALA A 20 -14.55 -9.25 -2.94
N LEU A 21 -14.62 -9.41 -1.62
CA LEU A 21 -13.88 -8.57 -0.67
C LEU A 21 -12.37 -8.65 -0.90
N ALA A 22 -11.81 -9.85 -1.06
CA ALA A 22 -10.38 -10.04 -1.28
C ALA A 22 -9.88 -9.34 -2.56
N HIS A 23 -10.57 -9.54 -3.69
CA HIS A 23 -10.21 -8.87 -4.95
C HIS A 23 -10.34 -7.35 -4.85
N ARG A 24 -11.45 -6.86 -4.26
CA ARG A 24 -11.69 -5.42 -4.12
C ARG A 24 -10.62 -4.74 -3.25
N LEU A 25 -10.09 -5.42 -2.23
CA LEU A 25 -8.95 -4.93 -1.45
C LEU A 25 -7.68 -4.77 -2.30
N VAL A 26 -7.31 -5.79 -3.09
CA VAL A 26 -6.14 -5.69 -3.99
C VAL A 26 -6.34 -4.55 -4.98
N ASP A 27 -7.51 -4.49 -5.62
CA ASP A 27 -7.76 -3.55 -6.70
C ASP A 27 -7.84 -2.11 -6.23
N THR A 28 -8.41 -1.86 -5.05
CA THR A 28 -8.57 -0.49 -4.53
C THR A 28 -7.32 0.02 -3.83
N LEU A 29 -6.49 -0.84 -3.24
CA LEU A 29 -5.23 -0.41 -2.62
C LEU A 29 -4.08 -0.29 -3.63
N MET A 30 -4.20 -0.94 -4.78
CA MET A 30 -3.20 -0.96 -5.86
C MET A 30 -3.76 -0.29 -7.12
N VAL A 31 -4.40 0.87 -6.96
CA VAL A 31 -5.04 1.62 -8.05
C VAL A 31 -3.97 2.25 -8.96
N GLU A 32 -4.23 2.21 -10.26
CA GLU A 32 -3.62 3.10 -11.24
C GLU A 32 -4.09 4.52 -10.94
N ASP A 33 -3.26 5.32 -10.26
CA ASP A 33 -3.42 6.77 -10.28
C ASP A 33 -2.47 7.37 -11.32
N ASP A 34 -2.73 8.60 -11.76
CA ASP A 34 -1.88 9.34 -12.72
C ASP A 34 -0.43 9.56 -12.22
N SER A 35 -0.09 9.08 -11.03
CA SER A 35 1.18 9.26 -10.36
C SER A 35 2.02 7.98 -10.21
N HIS A 36 1.56 6.81 -10.65
CA HIS A 36 2.36 5.58 -10.62
C HIS A 36 2.45 4.93 -12.00
N ALA A 37 3.65 4.51 -12.39
CA ALA A 37 3.83 3.73 -13.61
C ALA A 37 3.24 2.32 -13.46
N ILE A 38 2.64 1.77 -14.53
CA ILE A 38 1.94 0.49 -14.48
C ILE A 38 2.86 -0.66 -14.04
N GLU A 39 4.13 -0.61 -14.44
CA GLU A 39 5.14 -1.61 -14.08
C GLU A 39 5.42 -1.66 -12.57
N ILE A 40 5.34 -0.50 -11.90
CA ILE A 40 5.48 -0.40 -10.44
C ILE A 40 4.29 -1.05 -9.74
N ILE A 41 3.09 -0.77 -10.24
CA ILE A 41 1.84 -1.31 -9.68
C ILE A 41 1.84 -2.83 -9.83
N GLU A 42 2.21 -3.35 -10.99
CA GLU A 42 2.30 -4.79 -11.24
C GLU A 42 3.33 -5.46 -10.32
N ALA A 43 4.52 -4.86 -10.17
CA ALA A 43 5.55 -5.38 -9.26
C ALA A 43 5.08 -5.38 -7.80
N GLN A 44 4.38 -4.32 -7.37
CA GLN A 44 3.80 -4.24 -6.03
C GLN A 44 2.67 -5.25 -5.83
N ARG A 45 1.82 -5.47 -6.85
CA ARG A 45 0.77 -6.50 -6.84
C ARG A 45 1.36 -7.91 -6.70
N ALA A 46 2.46 -8.20 -7.40
CA ALA A 46 3.11 -9.51 -7.36
C ALA A 46 3.60 -9.93 -5.97
N ILE A 47 3.92 -8.97 -5.10
CA ILE A 47 4.38 -9.22 -3.73
C ILE A 47 3.28 -9.00 -2.66
N THR A 48 2.10 -8.54 -3.05
CA THR A 48 0.97 -8.31 -2.14
C THR A 48 0.09 -9.54 -2.05
N GLN A 49 -0.26 -9.94 -0.82
CA GLN A 49 -1.18 -11.05 -0.57
C GLN A 49 -2.39 -10.60 0.24
N VAL A 50 -3.56 -11.16 -0.06
CA VAL A 50 -4.78 -10.98 0.74
C VAL A 50 -5.24 -12.34 1.26
N LEU A 51 -5.44 -12.43 2.57
CA LEU A 51 -5.97 -13.60 3.25
C LEU A 51 -7.27 -13.24 3.94
N VAL A 52 -8.31 -14.03 3.73
CA VAL A 52 -9.59 -13.88 4.46
C VAL A 52 -9.75 -15.06 5.41
N HIS A 53 -9.81 -14.76 6.70
CA HIS A 53 -9.85 -15.73 7.78
C HIS A 53 -11.21 -15.72 8.47
N GLU A 54 -11.69 -16.92 8.77
CA GLU A 54 -12.84 -17.16 9.65
C GLU A 54 -12.34 -17.82 10.94
N PRO A 55 -12.04 -17.04 12.00
CA PRO A 55 -11.53 -17.60 13.23
C PRO A 55 -12.59 -18.51 13.87
N ALA A 56 -12.12 -19.58 14.52
CA ALA A 56 -13.00 -20.55 15.18
C ALA A 56 -13.84 -19.93 16.31
N THR A 57 -13.37 -18.83 16.91
CA THR A 57 -14.06 -18.13 18.00
C THR A 57 -13.79 -16.63 17.91
N TRP A 58 -14.83 -15.83 18.16
CA TRP A 58 -14.74 -14.39 18.25
C TRP A 58 -15.59 -13.91 19.43
N VAL A 59 -14.99 -13.16 20.36
CA VAL A 59 -15.68 -12.64 21.54
C VAL A 59 -15.61 -11.12 21.56
N LEU A 60 -16.75 -10.47 21.72
CA LEU A 60 -16.85 -9.02 21.87
C LEU A 60 -16.85 -8.65 23.35
N GLY A 61 -16.18 -7.55 23.69
CA GLY A 61 -16.20 -6.98 25.04
C GLY A 61 -17.51 -6.26 25.41
N ARG A 62 -18.55 -6.31 24.56
CA ARG A 62 -19.83 -5.63 24.78
C ARG A 62 -20.66 -6.34 25.86
N ARG A 63 -21.50 -5.57 26.55
CA ARG A 63 -22.51 -6.07 27.50
C ARG A 63 -23.88 -5.46 27.13
N PRO A 64 -24.94 -6.26 26.91
CA PRO A 64 -24.96 -7.73 26.90
C PRO A 64 -24.10 -8.31 25.77
N THR A 65 -23.82 -9.62 25.85
CA THR A 65 -23.09 -10.35 24.80
C THR A 65 -23.81 -10.17 23.47
N ALA A 66 -23.06 -9.83 22.43
CA ALA A 66 -23.56 -9.67 21.07
C ALA A 66 -22.92 -10.71 20.16
N ASP A 67 -23.67 -11.18 19.17
CA ASP A 67 -23.13 -12.02 18.10
C ASP A 67 -22.21 -11.16 17.22
N PRO A 68 -20.91 -11.48 17.08
CA PRO A 68 -20.04 -10.73 16.19
C PRO A 68 -20.42 -10.86 14.72
N ALA A 69 -21.22 -11.86 14.33
CA ALA A 69 -21.72 -12.02 12.96
C ALA A 69 -22.95 -11.13 12.67
N ASP A 70 -23.60 -10.55 13.69
CA ASP A 70 -24.82 -9.77 13.52
C ASP A 70 -24.76 -8.39 14.23
N PRO A 71 -24.38 -7.31 13.51
CA PRO A 71 -23.83 -7.32 12.15
C PRO A 71 -22.33 -7.71 12.10
N PRO A 72 -21.80 -8.16 10.96
CA PRO A 72 -20.45 -8.72 10.85
C PRO A 72 -19.34 -7.76 11.32
N ARG A 73 -18.49 -8.25 12.21
CA ARG A 73 -17.26 -7.55 12.66
C ARG A 73 -16.12 -7.77 11.69
N TYR A 74 -15.29 -6.75 11.51
CA TYR A 74 -14.09 -6.83 10.70
C TYR A 74 -12.87 -6.42 11.53
N LEU A 75 -11.84 -7.27 11.51
CA LEU A 75 -10.49 -6.88 11.90
C LEU A 75 -9.60 -7.05 10.66
N VAL A 76 -8.99 -5.98 10.21
CA VAL A 76 -8.06 -6.01 9.08
C VAL A 76 -6.67 -5.69 9.59
N ARG A 77 -5.70 -6.55 9.28
CA ARG A 77 -4.28 -6.28 9.52
C ARG A 77 -3.58 -6.06 8.20
N VAL A 78 -2.84 -4.96 8.12
CA VAL A 78 -2.09 -4.59 6.94
C VAL A 78 -0.62 -4.52 7.34
N THR A 79 0.18 -5.38 6.75
CA THR A 79 1.62 -5.45 6.99
C THR A 79 2.37 -4.67 5.91
N VAL A 80 3.18 -3.72 6.33
CA VAL A 80 4.02 -2.87 5.48
C VAL A 80 5.44 -2.77 6.04
N PRO A 81 6.45 -2.36 5.24
CA PRO A 81 7.74 -1.96 5.78
C PRO A 81 7.58 -0.84 6.81
N ALA A 82 8.31 -0.92 7.93
CA ALA A 82 8.18 0.03 9.03
C ALA A 82 8.44 1.49 8.61
N SER A 83 9.34 1.69 7.64
CA SER A 83 9.65 2.99 7.06
C SER A 83 8.47 3.63 6.34
N TRP A 84 7.55 2.85 5.76
CA TRP A 84 6.38 3.33 5.02
C TRP A 84 5.13 3.46 5.91
N ARG A 85 5.11 2.75 7.05
CA ARG A 85 3.94 2.62 7.93
C ARG A 85 3.27 3.96 8.25
N LYS A 86 4.04 4.98 8.64
CA LYS A 86 3.48 6.25 9.10
C LYS A 86 2.69 6.96 7.99
N GLU A 87 3.26 7.02 6.78
CA GLU A 87 2.65 7.72 5.63
C GLU A 87 1.49 6.91 5.06
N MET A 88 1.63 5.58 4.98
CA MET A 88 0.59 4.72 4.43
C MET A 88 -0.62 4.56 5.36
N SER A 89 -0.49 4.80 6.67
CA SER A 89 -1.53 4.48 7.65
C SER A 89 -2.86 5.17 7.36
N GLY A 90 -2.87 6.49 7.13
CA GLY A 90 -4.11 7.25 6.92
C GLY A 90 -4.86 6.76 5.68
N TYR A 91 -4.15 6.74 4.54
CA TYR A 91 -4.65 6.24 3.26
C TYR A 91 -5.18 4.81 3.35
N THR A 92 -4.42 3.91 3.99
CA THR A 92 -4.80 2.50 4.15
C THR A 92 -6.08 2.36 4.96
N VAL A 93 -6.18 3.05 6.09
CA VAL A 93 -7.36 2.99 6.96
C VAL A 93 -8.60 3.47 6.21
N GLU A 94 -8.50 4.59 5.49
CA GLU A 94 -9.61 5.15 4.72
C GLU A 94 -10.07 4.20 3.61
N ILE A 95 -9.15 3.71 2.78
CA ILE A 95 -9.50 2.83 1.66
C ILE A 95 -10.06 1.50 2.14
N VAL A 96 -9.42 0.84 3.11
CA VAL A 96 -9.92 -0.45 3.62
C VAL A 96 -11.32 -0.27 4.20
N THR A 97 -11.57 0.82 4.93
CA THR A 97 -12.91 1.15 5.44
C THR A 97 -13.91 1.44 4.30
N GLY A 98 -13.44 2.07 3.22
CA GLY A 98 -14.10 2.16 1.90
C GLY A 98 -14.60 0.82 1.38
N VAL A 99 -13.66 -0.11 1.21
CA VAL A 99 -13.91 -1.44 0.66
C VAL A 99 -14.87 -2.24 1.54
N LEU A 100 -14.73 -2.18 2.87
CA LEU A 100 -15.63 -2.85 3.80
C LEU A 100 -17.06 -2.30 3.73
N ALA A 101 -17.23 -0.98 3.60
CA ALA A 101 -18.56 -0.40 3.39
C ALA A 101 -19.20 -0.84 2.07
N GLU A 102 -18.42 -0.97 1.00
CA GLU A 102 -18.94 -1.51 -0.26
C GLU A 102 -19.33 -2.99 -0.12
N THR A 103 -18.60 -3.76 0.68
CA THR A 103 -18.99 -5.14 1.01
C THR A 103 -20.30 -5.19 1.81
N GLU A 104 -20.49 -4.31 2.79
CA GLU A 104 -21.77 -4.19 3.52
C GLU A 104 -22.93 -3.81 2.59
N ARG A 105 -22.71 -2.83 1.70
CA ARG A 105 -23.70 -2.39 0.71
C ARG A 105 -24.10 -3.53 -0.22
N ALA A 106 -23.12 -4.26 -0.76
CA ALA A 106 -23.37 -5.40 -1.65
C ALA A 106 -24.20 -6.50 -0.97
N ALA A 107 -24.04 -6.65 0.35
CA ALA A 107 -24.80 -7.60 1.15
C ALA A 107 -26.14 -7.05 1.70
N GLY A 108 -26.56 -5.85 1.27
CA GLY A 108 -27.82 -5.23 1.68
C GLY A 108 -27.84 -4.66 3.10
N ARG A 109 -26.68 -4.48 3.74
CA ARG A 109 -26.52 -3.89 5.08
C ARG A 109 -26.20 -2.39 5.01
N ASP A 110 -26.38 -1.66 6.11
CA ASP A 110 -26.00 -0.25 6.23
C ASP A 110 -24.48 -0.08 6.06
N PRO A 111 -23.97 0.52 4.97
CA PRO A 111 -22.53 0.69 4.76
C PRO A 111 -21.88 1.69 5.71
N GLU A 112 -22.64 2.63 6.27
CA GLU A 112 -22.08 3.67 7.15
C GLU A 112 -21.77 3.14 8.55
N ARG A 113 -22.28 1.95 8.91
CA ARG A 113 -22.02 1.35 10.23
C ARG A 113 -20.53 1.14 10.50
N VAL A 114 -19.74 0.79 9.48
CA VAL A 114 -18.29 0.53 9.64
C VAL A 114 -17.48 1.82 9.84
N ARG A 115 -18.13 2.99 9.68
CA ARG A 115 -17.55 4.32 9.98
C ARG A 115 -18.05 4.89 11.30
N ARG A 116 -19.32 4.62 11.63
CA ARG A 116 -19.98 5.15 12.82
C ARG A 116 -19.66 4.35 14.09
N GLU A 117 -19.57 3.03 13.97
CA GLU A 117 -19.33 2.11 15.08
C GLU A 117 -17.95 1.46 14.93
N PRO A 118 -17.32 0.96 16.02
CA PRO A 118 -16.07 0.19 15.97
C PRO A 118 -16.32 -1.25 15.47
N ASP A 119 -17.05 -1.34 14.36
CA ASP A 119 -17.47 -2.56 13.69
C ASP A 119 -16.41 -3.03 12.67
N ALA A 120 -15.56 -2.10 12.21
CA ALA A 120 -14.35 -2.36 11.45
C ALA A 120 -13.14 -1.76 12.18
N VAL A 121 -12.12 -2.59 12.43
CA VAL A 121 -10.85 -2.17 13.04
C VAL A 121 -9.73 -2.50 12.06
N ILE A 122 -8.94 -1.49 11.69
CA ILE A 122 -7.82 -1.62 10.76
C ILE A 122 -6.53 -1.37 11.53
N LEU A 123 -5.63 -2.35 11.53
CA LEU A 123 -4.30 -2.28 12.12
C LEU A 123 -3.26 -2.22 11.01
N VAL A 124 -2.38 -1.21 11.05
CA VAL A 124 -1.28 -1.07 10.10
C VAL A 124 0.03 -1.37 10.81
N ASP A 125 0.55 -2.57 10.58
CA ASP A 125 1.72 -3.13 11.24
C ASP A 125 2.98 -2.88 10.39
N GLY A 126 4.02 -2.35 11.03
CA GLY A 126 5.32 -2.09 10.39
C GLY A 126 6.32 -3.18 10.69
N VAL A 127 6.85 -3.83 9.65
CA VAL A 127 7.96 -4.79 9.79
C VAL A 127 9.28 -4.06 9.77
N SER A 128 10.09 -4.25 10.81
CA SER A 128 11.42 -3.64 10.92
C SER A 128 12.36 -4.07 9.79
N GLU A 129 13.40 -3.26 9.52
CA GLU A 129 14.43 -3.55 8.52
C GLU A 129 14.98 -4.98 8.64
N GLY A 130 15.10 -5.68 7.51
CA GLY A 130 15.55 -7.07 7.45
C GLY A 130 14.52 -8.12 7.90
N GLY A 131 13.35 -7.71 8.40
CA GLY A 131 12.28 -8.63 8.82
C GLY A 131 11.42 -9.18 7.67
N ILE A 132 11.67 -8.73 6.44
CA ILE A 132 10.95 -9.18 5.23
C ILE A 132 11.89 -10.04 4.41
N GLY A 133 11.47 -11.25 4.04
CA GLY A 133 12.25 -12.17 3.21
C GLY A 133 11.63 -12.34 1.82
N ILE A 134 12.37 -12.04 0.76
CA ILE A 134 11.95 -12.27 -0.64
C ILE A 134 13.14 -12.88 -1.39
N HIS A 135 12.88 -13.88 -2.25
CA HIS A 135 13.92 -14.62 -2.98
C HIS A 135 15.00 -15.24 -2.06
N GLY A 136 14.64 -15.60 -0.83
CA GLY A 136 15.58 -16.15 0.16
C GLY A 136 16.55 -15.13 0.77
N LYS A 137 16.36 -13.82 0.53
CA LYS A 137 17.17 -12.74 1.08
C LYS A 137 16.34 -11.89 2.06
N ALA A 138 16.95 -11.52 3.18
CA ALA A 138 16.41 -10.49 4.08
C ALA A 138 16.50 -9.12 3.40
N MET A 139 15.37 -8.42 3.31
CA MET A 139 15.22 -7.21 2.52
C MET A 139 15.27 -5.97 3.44
N SER A 140 16.09 -4.99 3.06
CA SER A 140 15.96 -3.62 3.55
C SER A 140 14.84 -2.86 2.83
N SER A 141 14.45 -1.70 3.36
CA SER A 141 13.56 -0.78 2.63
C SER A 141 14.12 -0.37 1.27
N LEU A 142 15.44 -0.29 1.13
CA LEU A 142 16.09 0.01 -0.14
C LEU A 142 15.98 -1.17 -1.11
N ASP A 143 16.24 -2.40 -0.66
CA ASP A 143 16.06 -3.60 -1.49
C ASP A 143 14.61 -3.76 -1.97
N LEU A 144 13.63 -3.40 -1.13
CA LEU A 144 12.21 -3.43 -1.52
C LEU A 144 11.86 -2.35 -2.52
N THR A 145 12.38 -1.13 -2.32
CA THR A 145 12.23 -0.03 -3.28
C THR A 145 12.79 -0.48 -4.62
N GLU A 146 14.02 -0.99 -4.62
CA GLU A 146 14.71 -1.53 -5.79
C GLU A 146 13.89 -2.62 -6.49
N LEU A 147 13.44 -3.63 -5.75
CA LEU A 147 12.66 -4.75 -6.28
C LEU A 147 11.40 -4.27 -7.02
N VAL A 148 10.63 -3.36 -6.41
CA VAL A 148 9.37 -2.86 -6.96
C VAL A 148 9.60 -1.88 -8.11
N SER A 149 10.70 -1.13 -8.08
CA SER A 149 10.97 -0.08 -9.07
C SER A 149 11.78 -0.51 -10.28
N ARG A 150 12.49 -1.63 -10.19
CA ARG A 150 13.36 -2.12 -11.26
C ARG A 150 12.66 -2.31 -12.61
N PRO A 151 11.46 -2.92 -12.71
CA PRO A 151 10.80 -3.10 -14.01
C PRO A 151 10.55 -1.78 -14.75
N TYR A 152 10.15 -0.74 -14.01
CA TYR A 152 9.97 0.61 -14.56
C TYR A 152 11.30 1.21 -15.04
N ARG A 153 12.36 1.10 -14.24
CA ARG A 153 13.68 1.63 -14.60
C ARG A 153 14.29 0.92 -15.81
N ASP A 154 14.17 -0.40 -15.87
CA ASP A 154 14.66 -1.20 -17.00
C ASP A 154 13.92 -0.81 -18.31
N HIS A 155 12.62 -0.58 -18.23
CA HIS A 155 11.83 -0.11 -19.38
C HIS A 155 12.21 1.32 -19.80
N THR A 156 12.37 2.24 -18.84
CA THR A 156 12.66 3.65 -19.12
C THR A 156 14.12 3.94 -19.48
N ALA A 157 15.08 3.10 -19.08
CA ALA A 157 16.49 3.25 -19.44
C ALA A 157 16.75 3.26 -20.96
N SER A 158 15.82 2.71 -21.75
CA SER A 158 15.87 2.67 -23.21
C SER A 158 15.12 3.81 -23.91
N ARG A 159 14.45 4.71 -23.16
CA ARG A 159 13.58 5.76 -23.69
C ARG A 159 13.99 7.14 -23.16
N PRO A 160 13.79 8.22 -23.95
CA PRO A 160 13.96 9.58 -23.45
C PRO A 160 13.03 9.82 -22.25
N ALA A 161 13.56 10.47 -21.21
CA ALA A 161 12.77 10.84 -20.04
C ALA A 161 11.50 11.60 -20.46
N PRO A 162 10.31 11.25 -19.95
CA PRO A 162 9.07 11.98 -20.25
C PRO A 162 9.26 13.47 -19.93
N GLN A 163 8.80 14.38 -20.79
CA GLN A 163 8.75 15.79 -20.42
C GLN A 163 7.62 15.97 -19.41
N PRO A 164 7.92 16.34 -18.15
CA PRO A 164 6.88 16.53 -17.16
C PRO A 164 6.01 17.76 -17.51
N PRO A 165 4.76 17.80 -17.03
CA PRO A 165 3.96 19.02 -17.05
C PRO A 165 4.74 20.18 -16.42
N ARG A 166 4.52 21.42 -16.90
CA ARG A 166 5.20 22.60 -16.35
C ARG A 166 5.00 22.68 -14.83
N GLY A 167 6.10 22.80 -14.09
CA GLY A 167 6.08 22.88 -12.62
C GLY A 167 6.15 21.52 -11.90
N ARG A 168 6.25 20.40 -12.64
CA ARG A 168 6.45 19.07 -12.04
C ARG A 168 7.73 18.42 -12.54
N LEU A 169 8.23 17.45 -11.78
CA LEU A 169 9.26 16.49 -12.21
C LEU A 169 8.70 15.07 -12.10
N ILE A 170 9.33 14.12 -12.78
CA ILE A 170 9.07 12.69 -12.61
C ILE A 170 10.22 12.10 -11.80
N ASP A 171 9.90 11.40 -10.72
CA ASP A 171 10.87 10.64 -9.93
C ASP A 171 11.46 9.52 -10.81
N PRO A 172 12.77 9.53 -11.10
CA PRO A 172 13.39 8.55 -11.99
C PRO A 172 13.43 7.14 -11.40
N VAL A 173 13.19 6.99 -10.10
CA VAL A 173 13.19 5.69 -9.42
C VAL A 173 11.84 5.02 -9.58
N CYS A 174 10.75 5.71 -9.22
CA CYS A 174 9.41 5.09 -9.14
C CYS A 174 8.39 5.66 -10.14
N GLY A 175 8.76 6.65 -10.96
CA GLY A 175 7.87 7.27 -11.93
C GLY A 175 6.88 8.28 -11.35
N MET A 176 6.98 8.60 -10.05
CA MET A 176 6.02 9.50 -9.40
C MET A 176 6.15 10.95 -9.85
N SER A 177 5.02 11.57 -10.18
CA SER A 177 4.98 13.00 -10.47
C SER A 177 5.12 13.81 -9.17
N VAL A 178 6.16 14.63 -9.09
CA VAL A 178 6.45 15.49 -7.92
C VAL A 178 6.28 16.95 -8.30
N ASP A 179 5.65 17.73 -7.42
CA ASP A 179 5.56 19.18 -7.59
C ASP A 179 6.89 19.84 -7.20
N LEU A 180 7.43 20.66 -8.10
CA LEU A 180 8.69 21.38 -7.87
C LEU A 180 8.54 22.47 -6.81
N ALA A 181 7.35 23.04 -6.64
CA ALA A 181 7.11 24.08 -5.64
C ALA A 181 7.16 23.54 -4.21
N ASP A 182 6.79 22.25 -4.05
CA ASP A 182 6.58 21.63 -2.74
C ASP A 182 7.65 20.58 -2.37
N SER A 183 8.51 20.14 -3.30
CA SER A 183 9.47 19.06 -3.02
C SER A 183 10.86 19.55 -2.60
N PRO A 184 11.25 19.39 -1.32
CA PRO A 184 12.64 19.62 -0.87
C PRO A 184 13.59 18.48 -1.26
N LEU A 185 13.07 17.38 -1.81
CA LEU A 185 13.87 16.20 -2.14
C LEU A 185 14.31 16.26 -3.59
N THR A 186 15.37 17.01 -3.86
CA THR A 186 15.99 17.10 -5.19
C THR A 186 17.46 16.72 -5.17
N LEU A 187 18.00 16.33 -6.33
CA LEU A 187 19.44 16.12 -6.56
C LEU A 187 19.82 16.57 -7.97
N VAL A 188 21.04 17.07 -8.13
CA VAL A 188 21.61 17.36 -9.45
C VAL A 188 22.59 16.24 -9.82
N HIS A 189 22.39 15.60 -10.97
CA HIS A 189 23.31 14.61 -11.53
C HIS A 189 23.53 14.91 -13.02
N GLN A 190 24.80 14.95 -13.44
CA GLN A 190 25.18 15.28 -14.83
C GLN A 190 24.55 16.58 -15.38
N GLY A 191 24.32 17.57 -14.51
CA GLY A 191 23.72 18.86 -14.89
C GLY A 191 22.20 18.85 -15.01
N VAL A 192 21.53 17.74 -14.72
CA VAL A 192 20.06 17.61 -14.69
C VAL A 192 19.56 17.62 -13.25
N LEU A 193 18.51 18.39 -12.98
CA LEU A 193 17.81 18.41 -11.69
C LEU A 193 16.74 17.30 -11.67
N TYR A 194 16.88 16.38 -10.71
CA TYR A 194 15.92 15.33 -10.42
C TYR A 194 15.14 15.67 -9.16
N GLY A 195 13.85 15.35 -9.14
CA GLY A 195 12.97 15.45 -7.97
C GLY A 195 12.53 14.06 -7.53
N PHE A 196 12.34 13.87 -6.23
CA PHE A 196 12.01 12.57 -5.66
C PHE A 196 10.77 12.66 -4.79
N CYS A 197 9.92 11.64 -4.86
CA CYS A 197 8.70 11.60 -4.06
C CYS A 197 8.98 11.31 -2.60
N HIS A 198 10.06 10.58 -2.32
CA HIS A 198 10.42 10.16 -0.98
C HIS A 198 11.94 10.03 -0.82
N GLY A 199 12.41 10.11 0.43
CA GLY A 199 13.85 10.07 0.74
C GLY A 199 14.52 8.74 0.38
N LEU A 200 13.74 7.65 0.28
CA LEU A 200 14.22 6.35 -0.19
C LEU A 200 14.52 6.35 -1.70
N CYS A 201 13.65 6.93 -2.52
CA CYS A 201 13.89 7.09 -3.96
C CYS A 201 15.16 7.92 -4.20
N ARG A 202 15.29 9.06 -3.49
CA ARG A 202 16.49 9.89 -3.54
C ARG A 202 17.76 9.12 -3.17
N ARG A 203 17.70 8.28 -2.14
CA ARG A 203 18.83 7.43 -1.73
C ARG A 203 19.18 6.38 -2.77
N SER A 204 18.18 5.66 -3.28
CA SER A 204 18.36 4.64 -4.32
C SER A 204 19.07 5.21 -5.54
N PHE A 205 18.61 6.36 -6.03
CA PHE A 205 19.22 7.05 -7.15
C PHE A 205 20.66 7.48 -6.85
N ALA A 206 20.91 8.04 -5.67
CA ALA A 206 22.23 8.46 -5.26
C ALA A 206 23.23 7.29 -5.19
N ASP A 207 22.82 6.16 -4.63
CA ASP A 207 23.65 4.95 -4.52
C ASP A 207 23.94 4.35 -5.91
N GLU A 208 22.93 4.27 -6.79
CA GLU A 208 23.08 3.76 -8.16
C GLU A 208 24.02 4.63 -9.01
N HIS A 209 23.96 5.95 -8.85
CA HIS A 209 24.71 6.91 -9.67
C HIS A 209 25.97 7.47 -8.98
N GLY A 210 26.33 6.99 -7.78
CA GLY A 210 27.48 7.44 -7.02
C GLY A 210 27.42 8.93 -6.62
N VAL A 211 26.22 9.48 -6.43
CA VAL A 211 26.02 10.89 -6.07
C VAL A 211 25.99 11.03 -4.55
N PRO A 212 26.87 11.85 -3.95
CA PRO A 212 26.84 12.05 -2.51
C PRO A 212 25.58 12.82 -2.09
N LEU A 213 24.83 12.25 -1.15
CA LEU A 213 23.76 12.94 -0.45
C LEU A 213 24.42 13.87 0.57
N GLY A 214 24.46 15.17 0.27
CA GLY A 214 24.91 16.18 1.24
C GLY A 214 24.21 16.00 2.59
N ARG A 215 24.93 16.29 3.68
CA ARG A 215 24.42 16.22 5.06
C ARG A 215 23.22 17.14 5.28
#